data_AF-A0A8X6IVR2-F1
#
_entry.id   AF-A0A8X6IVR2-F1
#
_cell.length_a   1.000
_cell.length_b   1.000
_cell.length_c   1.000
_cell.angle_alpha   90.00
_cell.angle_beta   90.00
_cell.angle_gamma   90.00
#
_symmetry.space_group_name_H-M   'P 1'
#
loop_
_entity.id
_entity.type
_entity.pdbx_description
1 polymer ?
#
loop_
_entity_poly.entity_id
_entity_poly.type
_entity_poly.pdbx_seq_one_letter_code
_entity_poly.pdbx_strand_id
1 'polypeptide(L)'
;MAHDLLYQDDALQATFFGNLTAVPEPPSRLVNIFVSSTKTDLEHERRQIQEVLMPLLQKDWNSLGIDIQLVDVQNGADEDAIIEPQAIAQQLEEIEDCHKTSLGCFFLCLIGNKYRPFALPTSIDASEYNHIHNAANEAGLDASLLDNHFLLDTNLLPPRYVLQAHSKSDNNALNNKEPMNKIHQESEESNWPEEEDKLVRIIQYGARVAIQEGLIEAEDLSQSYLFSGVHTHLRHALKLSKNDNKRIICIVRQFEGIDTSDNAAHLYIDSATDTNILLDNLSSEDDSSSGLNRLLEDVILNVDKKNVAYFR
;
A
#
# COMPACT_ATOMS: atom_id res chain seq x y z
N MET A 1 16.39 -16.82 32.40
CA MET A 1 17.38 -16.08 31.58
C MET A 1 18.77 -16.73 31.53
N ALA A 2 19.03 -17.87 32.20
CA ALA A 2 20.34 -18.54 32.14
C ALA A 2 20.38 -19.80 31.24
N HIS A 3 19.26 -20.17 30.60
CA HIS A 3 19.16 -21.42 29.84
C HIS A 3 19.45 -21.29 28.33
N ASP A 4 19.38 -20.09 27.75
CA ASP A 4 19.60 -19.88 26.30
C ASP A 4 21.08 -19.73 25.91
N LEU A 5 21.95 -19.41 26.86
CA LEU A 5 23.40 -19.26 26.61
C LEU A 5 24.12 -20.61 26.43
N LEU A 6 23.54 -21.72 26.93
CA LEU A 6 24.15 -23.05 26.83
C LEU A 6 23.89 -23.74 25.48
N TYR A 7 22.85 -23.31 24.75
CA TYR A 7 22.47 -23.94 23.46
C TYR A 7 23.34 -23.47 22.29
N GLN A 8 23.94 -22.28 22.38
CA GLN A 8 24.82 -21.74 21.33
C GLN A 8 26.19 -22.45 21.27
N ASP A 9 26.69 -22.97 22.39
CA ASP A 9 28.00 -23.64 22.45
C ASP A 9 28.00 -24.98 21.71
N ASP A 10 26.93 -25.78 21.81
CA ASP A 10 26.86 -27.10 21.13
C ASP A 10 26.82 -26.98 19.61
N ALA A 11 26.12 -25.97 19.06
CA ALA A 11 26.04 -25.73 17.62
C ALA A 11 27.37 -25.18 17.05
N LEU A 12 28.04 -24.28 17.77
CA LEU A 12 29.38 -23.81 17.43
C LEU A 12 30.41 -24.93 17.48
N GLN A 13 30.35 -25.76 18.52
CA GLN A 13 31.24 -26.90 18.70
C GLN A 13 31.02 -27.95 17.60
N ALA A 14 29.77 -28.26 17.25
CA ALA A 14 29.43 -29.13 16.11
C ALA A 14 29.98 -28.59 14.77
N THR A 15 29.94 -27.27 14.57
CA THR A 15 30.49 -26.60 13.40
C THR A 15 32.03 -26.73 13.34
N PHE A 16 32.73 -26.56 14.47
CA PHE A 16 34.18 -26.78 14.56
C PHE A 16 34.58 -28.25 14.31
N PHE A 17 33.71 -29.21 14.63
CA PHE A 17 33.92 -30.63 14.33
C PHE A 17 33.49 -31.04 12.90
N GLY A 18 33.17 -30.07 12.03
CA GLY A 18 32.90 -30.32 10.61
C GLY A 18 31.46 -30.77 10.32
N ASN A 19 30.54 -30.65 11.27
CA ASN A 19 29.14 -30.91 11.03
C ASN A 19 28.44 -29.65 10.47
N LEU A 20 28.33 -29.56 9.14
CA LEU A 20 27.73 -28.44 8.42
C LEU A 20 26.18 -28.46 8.40
N THR A 21 25.55 -29.45 9.03
CA THR A 21 24.07 -29.57 9.02
C THR A 21 23.37 -28.69 10.07
N ALA A 22 24.12 -28.14 11.03
CA ALA A 22 23.59 -27.36 12.16
C ALA A 22 24.38 -26.06 12.37
N VAL A 23 24.80 -25.41 11.27
CA VAL A 23 25.44 -24.08 11.35
C VAL A 23 24.35 -23.07 11.71
N PRO A 24 24.46 -22.37 12.86
CA PRO A 24 23.54 -21.27 13.14
C PRO A 24 23.76 -20.18 12.08
N GLU A 25 22.68 -19.68 11.49
CA GLU A 25 22.77 -18.56 10.55
C GLU A 25 23.48 -17.40 11.26
N PRO A 26 24.49 -16.77 10.62
CA PRO A 26 25.16 -15.63 11.22
C PRO A 26 24.10 -14.57 11.52
N PRO A 27 24.14 -13.90 12.69
CA PRO A 27 23.17 -12.86 13.00
C PRO A 27 23.24 -11.79 11.90
N SER A 28 22.13 -11.56 11.20
CA SER A 28 22.06 -10.53 10.16
C SER A 28 22.38 -9.20 10.83
N ARG A 29 23.45 -8.53 10.39
CA ARG A 29 23.76 -7.16 10.83
C ARG A 29 23.12 -6.15 9.89
N LEU A 30 21.90 -6.45 9.46
CA LEU A 30 21.18 -5.70 8.45
C LEU A 30 19.90 -5.16 9.06
N VAL A 31 19.61 -3.90 8.78
CA VAL A 31 18.35 -3.24 9.14
C VAL A 31 17.74 -2.70 7.85
N ASN A 32 16.78 -3.44 7.29
CA ASN A 32 16.02 -3.07 6.11
C ASN A 32 14.69 -2.46 6.53
N ILE A 33 14.54 -1.16 6.33
CA ILE A 33 13.36 -0.42 6.72
C ILE A 33 12.52 -0.15 5.49
N PHE A 34 11.34 -0.75 5.42
CA PHE A 34 10.34 -0.42 4.41
C PHE A 34 9.67 0.92 4.76
N VAL A 35 9.60 1.83 3.79
CA VAL A 35 8.94 3.14 3.95
C VAL A 35 7.59 3.16 3.26
N SER A 36 6.54 3.38 4.04
CA SER A 36 5.18 3.56 3.55
C SER A 36 4.69 4.98 3.79
N SER A 37 4.27 5.67 2.73
CA SER A 37 3.79 7.06 2.79
C SER A 37 2.96 7.44 1.57
N THR A 38 2.15 8.48 1.66
CA THR A 38 1.52 9.09 0.47
C THR A 38 2.54 9.98 -0.26
N LYS A 39 2.81 9.72 -1.54
CA LYS A 39 3.93 10.34 -2.29
C LYS A 39 3.80 11.86 -2.38
N THR A 40 2.63 12.33 -2.78
CA THR A 40 2.35 13.76 -3.01
C THR A 40 2.43 14.61 -1.75
N ASP A 41 2.01 14.06 -0.61
CA ASP A 41 1.89 14.79 0.67
C ASP A 41 3.20 14.85 1.46
N LEU A 42 4.09 13.87 1.26
CA LEU A 42 5.30 13.67 2.08
C LEU A 42 6.59 13.58 1.25
N GLU A 43 6.57 14.13 0.02
CA GLU A 43 7.71 14.09 -0.89
C GLU A 43 8.96 14.75 -0.26
N HIS A 44 8.77 15.88 0.42
CA HIS A 44 9.87 16.63 1.04
C HIS A 44 10.51 15.86 2.19
N GLU A 45 9.71 15.25 3.07
CA GLU A 45 10.16 14.45 4.19
C GLU A 45 10.91 13.21 3.72
N ARG A 46 10.37 12.50 2.71
CA ARG A 46 11.04 11.34 2.09
C ARG A 46 12.38 11.73 1.49
N ARG A 47 12.44 12.85 0.76
CA ARG A 47 13.68 13.36 0.18
C ARG A 47 14.71 13.68 1.26
N GLN A 48 14.30 14.32 2.35
CA GLN A 48 15.20 14.59 3.49
C GLN A 48 15.69 13.31 4.16
N ILE A 49 14.83 12.30 4.32
CA ILE A 49 15.24 10.99 4.85
C ILE A 49 16.31 10.37 3.95
N GLN A 50 16.10 10.38 2.64
CA GLN A 50 17.01 9.75 1.69
C GLN A 50 18.33 10.50 1.51
N GLU A 51 18.28 11.83 1.35
CA GLU A 51 19.46 12.65 1.02
C GLU A 51 20.31 13.03 2.24
N VAL A 52 19.69 13.20 3.41
CA VAL A 52 20.36 13.74 4.60
C VAL A 52 20.44 12.69 5.71
N LEU A 53 19.31 12.08 6.10
CA LEU A 53 19.30 11.18 7.24
C LEU A 53 20.03 9.86 6.93
N MET A 54 19.79 9.27 5.77
CA MET A 54 20.34 7.95 5.42
C MET A 54 21.87 7.93 5.39
N PRO A 55 22.56 8.91 4.75
CA PRO A 55 24.02 8.94 4.77
C PRO A 55 24.62 9.14 6.18
N LEU A 56 23.94 9.90 7.05
CA LEU A 56 24.36 10.09 8.43
C LEU A 56 24.23 8.81 9.24
N LEU A 57 23.08 8.12 9.14
CA LEU A 57 22.84 6.84 9.82
C LEU A 57 23.82 5.78 9.35
N GLN A 58 24.03 5.66 8.04
CA GLN A 58 25.01 4.72 7.48
C GLN A 58 26.42 5.00 8.01
N LYS A 59 26.86 6.25 8.06
CA LYS A 59 28.19 6.60 8.59
C LYS A 59 28.36 6.16 10.04
N ASP A 60 27.37 6.43 10.88
CA ASP A 60 27.45 6.12 12.31
C ASP A 60 27.32 4.60 12.57
N TRP A 61 26.43 3.91 11.87
CA TRP A 61 26.13 2.49 12.10
C TRP A 61 27.12 1.55 11.41
N ASN A 62 27.74 1.97 10.30
CA ASN A 62 28.84 1.22 9.69
C ASN A 62 30.01 1.09 10.66
N SER A 63 30.23 2.07 11.55
CA SER A 63 31.26 1.98 12.60
C SER A 63 30.96 0.88 13.65
N LEU A 64 29.68 0.54 13.82
CA LEU A 64 29.18 -0.53 14.67
C LEU A 64 29.05 -1.87 13.92
N GLY A 65 29.33 -1.87 12.62
CA GLY A 65 29.20 -3.03 11.73
C GLY A 65 27.76 -3.41 11.41
N ILE A 66 26.83 -2.45 11.49
CA ILE A 66 25.42 -2.62 11.12
C ILE A 66 25.18 -1.89 9.80
N ASP A 67 24.69 -2.61 8.80
CA ASP A 67 24.27 -2.05 7.53
C ASP A 67 22.79 -1.64 7.62
N ILE A 68 22.48 -0.40 7.25
CA ILE A 68 21.11 0.12 7.18
C ILE A 68 20.73 0.40 5.73
N GLN A 69 19.57 -0.09 5.33
CA GLN A 69 18.98 0.13 4.02
C GLN A 69 17.53 0.58 4.16
N LEU A 70 17.17 1.53 3.30
CA LEU A 70 15.81 2.01 3.17
C LEU A 70 15.21 1.39 1.91
N VAL A 71 14.14 0.63 2.06
CA VAL A 71 13.38 0.09 0.95
C VAL A 71 12.21 1.02 0.70
N ASP A 72 12.30 1.77 -0.39
CA ASP A 72 11.32 2.80 -0.73
C ASP A 72 10.80 2.61 -2.16
N VAL A 73 9.57 2.12 -2.25
CA VAL A 73 8.93 1.71 -3.50
C VAL A 73 8.53 2.91 -4.37
N GLN A 74 8.35 4.10 -3.80
CA GLN A 74 7.98 5.30 -4.57
C GLN A 74 9.19 6.14 -5.01
N ASN A 75 10.43 5.67 -4.79
CA ASN A 75 11.66 6.32 -5.27
C ASN A 75 11.91 6.07 -6.78
N GLY A 76 11.03 5.32 -7.46
CA GLY A 76 11.04 5.11 -8.90
C GLY A 76 10.44 6.28 -9.70
N ALA A 77 10.59 6.21 -11.03
CA ALA A 77 10.07 7.22 -11.96
C ALA A 77 8.54 7.18 -12.13
N ASP A 78 7.87 6.12 -11.68
CA ASP A 78 6.42 5.98 -11.80
C ASP A 78 5.68 6.89 -10.82
N GLU A 79 4.64 7.56 -11.33
CA GLU A 79 3.99 8.66 -10.62
C GLU A 79 3.34 8.20 -9.32
N ASP A 80 2.84 6.97 -9.18
CA ASP A 80 2.33 6.43 -7.91
C ASP A 80 2.38 4.89 -7.80
N ALA A 81 3.57 4.33 -7.54
CA ALA A 81 3.77 2.88 -7.41
C ALA A 81 2.92 2.20 -6.31
N ILE A 82 2.38 2.95 -5.33
CA ILE A 82 1.50 2.40 -4.26
C ILE A 82 0.08 2.09 -4.77
N ILE A 83 -0.38 2.76 -5.82
CA ILE A 83 -1.75 2.59 -6.33
C ILE A 83 -1.83 1.40 -7.28
N GLU A 84 -0.72 1.10 -7.97
CA GLU A 84 -0.71 0.08 -9.00
C GLU A 84 -1.20 -1.27 -8.44
N PRO A 85 -2.35 -1.77 -8.90
CA PRO A 85 -2.99 -2.96 -8.33
C PRO A 85 -2.04 -4.17 -8.28
N GLN A 86 -1.20 -4.29 -9.32
CA GLN A 86 -0.25 -5.39 -9.46
C GLN A 86 0.96 -5.27 -8.52
N ALA A 87 1.32 -4.04 -8.09
CA ALA A 87 2.47 -3.78 -7.25
C ALA A 87 2.21 -4.06 -5.77
N ILE A 88 0.96 -3.97 -5.30
CA ILE A 88 0.62 -4.10 -3.86
C ILE A 88 1.00 -5.46 -3.31
N ALA A 89 0.74 -6.54 -4.05
CA ALA A 89 1.13 -7.88 -3.61
C ALA A 89 2.65 -7.98 -3.40
N GLN A 90 3.43 -7.39 -4.30
CA GLN A 90 4.90 -7.34 -4.19
C GLN A 90 5.35 -6.45 -3.03
N GLN A 91 4.67 -5.32 -2.80
CA GLN A 91 4.95 -4.42 -1.67
C GLN A 91 4.70 -5.11 -0.32
N LEU A 92 3.63 -5.90 -0.22
CA LEU A 92 3.35 -6.68 0.99
C LEU A 92 4.41 -7.76 1.22
N GLU A 93 4.84 -8.48 0.17
CA GLU A 93 5.93 -9.45 0.25
C GLU A 93 7.25 -8.79 0.68
N GLU A 94 7.57 -7.61 0.17
CA GLU A 94 8.75 -6.84 0.55
C GLU A 94 8.72 -6.43 2.04
N ILE A 95 7.53 -6.09 2.58
CA ILE A 95 7.36 -5.82 4.02
C ILE A 95 7.64 -7.09 4.84
N GLU A 96 7.16 -8.26 4.38
CA GLU A 96 7.46 -9.54 5.04
C GLU A 96 8.96 -9.85 5.03
N ASP A 97 9.65 -9.57 3.93
CA ASP A 97 11.07 -9.83 3.80
C ASP A 97 11.91 -8.84 4.62
N CYS A 98 11.52 -7.57 4.68
CA CYS A 98 12.08 -6.60 5.63
C CYS A 98 11.88 -7.09 7.09
N HIS A 99 10.70 -7.64 7.42
CA HIS A 99 10.43 -8.18 8.75
C HIS A 99 11.30 -9.39 9.10
N LYS A 100 11.55 -10.30 8.16
CA LYS A 100 12.39 -11.51 8.34
C LYS A 100 13.88 -11.17 8.45
N THR A 101 14.37 -10.25 7.62
CA THR A 101 15.81 -9.97 7.46
C THR A 101 16.34 -8.96 8.49
N SER A 102 15.50 -8.02 8.92
CA SER A 102 15.93 -6.88 9.75
C SER A 102 16.10 -7.24 11.21
N LEU A 103 17.25 -6.87 11.78
CA LEU A 103 17.57 -7.08 13.20
C LEU A 103 16.71 -6.24 14.17
N GLY A 104 16.09 -5.17 13.68
CA GLY A 104 15.35 -4.22 14.52
C GLY A 104 14.12 -3.67 13.83
N CYS A 105 14.05 -2.34 13.68
CA CYS A 105 13.00 -1.69 12.91
C CYS A 105 12.96 -2.26 11.49
N PHE A 106 11.77 -2.61 11.01
CA PHE A 106 11.57 -3.08 9.63
C PHE A 106 10.56 -2.23 8.85
N PHE A 107 9.79 -1.38 9.54
CA PHE A 107 8.71 -0.62 8.93
C PHE A 107 8.65 0.81 9.49
N LEU A 108 8.70 1.77 8.57
CA LEU A 108 8.53 3.19 8.82
C LEU A 108 7.27 3.68 8.09
N CYS A 109 6.28 4.12 8.85
CA CYS A 109 5.06 4.72 8.32
C CYS A 109 5.13 6.24 8.46
N LEU A 110 5.02 6.96 7.33
CA LEU A 110 4.87 8.41 7.34
C LEU A 110 3.42 8.74 6.97
N ILE A 111 2.72 9.45 7.85
CA ILE A 111 1.30 9.78 7.74
C ILE A 111 1.18 11.31 7.70
N GLY A 112 0.53 11.82 6.66
CA GLY A 112 0.28 13.24 6.50
C GLY A 112 -1.21 13.56 6.64
N ASN A 113 -1.66 14.56 5.89
CA ASN A 113 -3.05 15.02 5.85
C ASN A 113 -3.87 14.33 4.73
N LYS A 114 -3.22 13.70 3.75
CA LYS A 114 -3.88 12.90 2.72
C LYS A 114 -4.12 11.46 3.16
N TYR A 115 -5.33 10.97 2.93
CA TYR A 115 -5.65 9.56 3.12
C TYR A 115 -5.68 8.79 1.80
N ARG A 116 -6.11 9.42 0.71
CA ARG A 116 -5.98 8.87 -0.64
C ARG A 116 -4.51 8.81 -1.05
N PRO A 117 -4.15 7.93 -2.01
CA PRO A 117 -4.99 7.15 -2.90
C PRO A 117 -5.41 5.77 -2.37
N PHE A 118 -6.47 5.22 -2.97
CA PHE A 118 -6.90 3.85 -2.78
C PHE A 118 -6.50 3.02 -3.99
N ALA A 119 -6.11 1.79 -3.73
CA ALA A 119 -5.78 0.86 -4.80
C ALA A 119 -6.99 0.08 -5.26
N LEU A 120 -7.10 -0.10 -6.58
CA LEU A 120 -8.08 -1.01 -7.15
C LEU A 120 -7.69 -2.47 -6.82
N PRO A 121 -8.60 -3.31 -6.32
CA PRO A 121 -8.29 -4.70 -6.05
C PRO A 121 -8.05 -5.48 -7.35
N THR A 122 -6.99 -6.29 -7.39
CA THR A 122 -6.67 -7.15 -8.54
C THR A 122 -7.65 -8.32 -8.69
N SER A 123 -8.24 -8.78 -7.58
CA SER A 123 -9.28 -9.79 -7.59
C SER A 123 -10.25 -9.61 -6.43
N ILE A 124 -11.50 -10.01 -6.67
CA ILE A 124 -12.60 -9.97 -5.69
C ILE A 124 -13.25 -11.35 -5.68
N ASP A 125 -13.55 -11.89 -4.50
CA ASP A 125 -14.23 -13.19 -4.41
C ASP A 125 -15.61 -13.13 -5.07
N ALA A 126 -16.01 -14.19 -5.80
CA ALA A 126 -17.24 -14.14 -6.59
C ALA A 126 -18.50 -13.90 -5.75
N SER A 127 -18.53 -14.37 -4.50
CA SER A 127 -19.60 -14.04 -3.56
C SER A 127 -19.60 -12.55 -3.22
N GLU A 128 -18.45 -11.97 -2.90
CA GLU A 128 -18.33 -10.55 -2.54
C GLU A 128 -18.65 -9.64 -3.72
N TYR A 129 -18.15 -9.97 -4.92
CA TYR A 129 -18.41 -9.21 -6.14
C TYR A 129 -19.91 -9.09 -6.42
N ASN A 130 -20.68 -10.18 -6.28
CA ASN A 130 -22.12 -10.16 -6.50
C ASN A 130 -22.84 -9.24 -5.50
N HIS A 131 -22.43 -9.22 -4.23
CA HIS A 131 -23.02 -8.32 -3.24
C HIS A 131 -22.67 -6.85 -3.53
N ILE A 132 -21.42 -6.57 -3.90
CA ILE A 132 -20.96 -5.23 -4.28
C ILE A 132 -21.73 -4.74 -5.52
N HIS A 133 -21.87 -5.58 -6.54
CA HIS A 133 -22.58 -5.29 -7.78
C HIS A 133 -24.07 -5.00 -7.55
N ASN A 134 -24.74 -5.82 -6.72
CA ASN A 134 -26.14 -5.60 -6.35
C ASN A 134 -26.32 -4.30 -5.57
N ALA A 135 -25.49 -4.03 -4.57
CA ALA A 135 -25.55 -2.80 -3.78
C ALA A 135 -25.31 -1.55 -4.65
N ALA A 136 -24.39 -1.64 -5.62
CA ALA A 136 -24.15 -0.57 -6.59
C ALA A 136 -25.37 -0.30 -7.47
N ASN A 137 -25.98 -1.35 -8.02
CA ASN A 137 -27.19 -1.24 -8.85
C ASN A 137 -28.38 -0.66 -8.07
N GLU A 138 -28.60 -1.11 -6.83
CA GLU A 138 -29.69 -0.61 -5.97
C GLU A 138 -29.52 0.88 -5.62
N ALA A 139 -28.28 1.35 -5.51
CA ALA A 139 -27.96 2.75 -5.29
C ALA A 139 -28.03 3.62 -6.57
N GLY A 140 -28.28 3.02 -7.74
CA GLY A 140 -28.28 3.71 -9.03
C GLY A 140 -26.88 4.11 -9.53
N LEU A 141 -25.83 3.46 -9.02
CA LEU A 141 -24.46 3.60 -9.54
C LEU A 141 -24.31 2.81 -10.85
N ASP A 142 -23.35 3.20 -11.68
CA ASP A 142 -23.07 2.51 -12.93
C ASP A 142 -22.28 1.21 -12.71
N ALA A 143 -22.98 0.15 -12.28
CA ALA A 143 -22.40 -1.16 -12.06
C ALA A 143 -21.85 -1.81 -13.34
N SER A 144 -22.21 -1.29 -14.53
CA SER A 144 -21.69 -1.80 -15.80
C SER A 144 -20.18 -1.60 -15.94
N LEU A 145 -19.61 -0.62 -15.24
CA LEU A 145 -18.16 -0.43 -15.15
C LEU A 145 -17.48 -1.65 -14.53
N LEU A 146 -18.05 -2.25 -13.48
CA LEU A 146 -17.47 -3.44 -12.87
C LEU A 146 -17.41 -4.59 -13.88
N ASP A 147 -18.49 -4.81 -14.63
CA ASP A 147 -18.62 -5.90 -15.59
C ASP A 147 -17.68 -5.75 -16.80
N ASN A 148 -17.31 -4.52 -17.14
CA ASN A 148 -16.36 -4.23 -18.22
C ASN A 148 -14.90 -4.53 -17.82
N HIS A 149 -14.56 -4.33 -16.54
CA HIS A 149 -13.18 -4.39 -16.06
C HIS A 149 -12.85 -5.67 -15.29
N PHE A 150 -13.85 -6.39 -14.77
CA PHE A 150 -13.66 -7.63 -14.02
C PHE A 150 -14.26 -8.83 -14.77
N LEU A 151 -13.47 -9.88 -14.93
CA LEU A 151 -13.95 -11.15 -15.50
C LEU A 151 -13.88 -12.27 -14.47
N LEU A 152 -14.92 -13.10 -14.46
CA LEU A 152 -14.98 -14.28 -13.61
C LEU A 152 -13.97 -15.34 -14.07
N ASP A 153 -13.00 -15.65 -13.22
CA ASP A 153 -12.11 -16.78 -13.38
C ASP A 153 -12.59 -17.96 -12.52
N THR A 154 -13.11 -18.99 -13.19
CA THR A 154 -13.57 -20.23 -12.56
C THR A 154 -12.44 -21.24 -12.31
N ASN A 155 -11.21 -20.96 -12.77
CA ASN A 155 -10.06 -21.83 -12.50
C ASN A 155 -9.51 -21.61 -11.08
N LEU A 156 -9.82 -20.47 -10.47
CA LEU A 156 -9.52 -20.20 -9.06
C LEU A 156 -10.51 -20.93 -8.16
N LEU A 157 -10.02 -21.45 -7.03
CA LEU A 157 -10.79 -22.15 -6.01
C LEU A 157 -10.59 -21.44 -4.66
N PRO A 158 -11.53 -20.62 -4.18
CA PRO A 158 -12.85 -20.31 -4.75
C PRO A 158 -12.77 -19.43 -6.03
N PRO A 159 -13.83 -19.39 -6.86
CA PRO A 159 -13.86 -18.57 -8.07
C PRO A 159 -13.82 -17.08 -7.73
N ARG A 160 -13.09 -16.30 -8.53
CA ARG A 160 -12.87 -14.85 -8.30
C ARG A 160 -13.07 -14.05 -9.56
N TYR A 161 -13.52 -12.82 -9.40
CA TYR A 161 -13.50 -11.82 -10.46
C TYR A 161 -12.11 -11.17 -10.48
N VAL A 162 -11.43 -11.22 -11.63
CA VAL A 162 -10.06 -10.72 -11.81
C VAL A 162 -10.08 -9.49 -12.70
N LEU A 163 -9.40 -8.44 -12.23
CA LEU A 163 -9.21 -7.19 -12.97
C LEU A 163 -8.46 -7.47 -14.27
N GLN A 164 -9.04 -7.06 -15.39
CA GLN A 164 -8.40 -7.17 -16.68
C GLN A 164 -7.35 -6.07 -16.84
N ALA A 165 -6.14 -6.48 -17.23
CA ALA A 165 -5.12 -5.51 -17.61
C ALA A 165 -5.62 -4.76 -18.85
N HIS A 166 -5.70 -3.43 -18.76
CA HIS A 166 -5.88 -2.58 -19.93
C HIS A 166 -4.64 -2.76 -20.78
N SER A 167 -4.71 -3.64 -21.79
CA SER A 167 -3.69 -3.61 -22.82
C SER A 167 -3.80 -2.23 -23.45
N LYS A 168 -2.79 -1.39 -23.20
CA LYS A 168 -2.53 -0.21 -24.01
C LYS A 168 -2.28 -0.75 -25.42
N SER A 169 -3.34 -0.94 -26.19
CA SER A 169 -3.40 -1.41 -27.57
C SER A 169 -2.19 -2.25 -28.01
N ASP A 170 -2.39 -3.56 -28.04
CA ASP A 170 -1.75 -4.42 -29.01
C ASP A 170 -1.97 -3.86 -30.44
N ASN A 171 -1.08 -2.98 -30.87
CA ASN A 171 -0.85 -2.67 -32.28
C ASN A 171 0.33 -3.48 -32.83
N ASN A 172 0.43 -4.75 -32.44
CA ASN A 172 1.20 -5.74 -33.20
C ASN A 172 0.26 -6.83 -33.69
N ALA A 173 -0.66 -6.41 -34.56
CA ALA A 173 -1.23 -7.31 -35.55
C ALA A 173 -0.06 -7.94 -36.33
N LEU A 174 0.21 -9.21 -36.03
CA LEU A 174 1.05 -10.07 -36.83
C LEU A 174 0.43 -10.17 -38.24
N ASN A 175 0.84 -9.30 -39.18
CA ASN A 175 0.97 -9.59 -40.61
C ASN A 175 1.51 -8.40 -41.42
N ASN A 176 2.79 -8.49 -41.80
CA ASN A 176 3.32 -8.28 -43.15
C ASN A 176 2.69 -7.19 -44.05
N LYS A 177 3.33 -6.00 -44.12
CA LYS A 177 4.04 -5.42 -45.30
C LYS A 177 4.04 -3.88 -45.32
N GLU A 178 5.23 -3.36 -45.61
CA GLU A 178 5.60 -2.02 -46.12
C GLU A 178 5.75 -0.85 -45.13
N PRO A 179 6.85 -0.06 -45.25
CA PRO A 179 7.03 1.16 -44.48
C PRO A 179 6.30 2.31 -45.14
N MET A 180 5.97 3.33 -44.35
CA MET A 180 5.60 4.71 -44.74
C MET A 180 4.11 5.07 -44.59
N ASN A 181 3.76 5.63 -43.43
CA ASN A 181 3.41 7.05 -43.32
C ASN A 181 3.26 7.44 -41.85
N LYS A 182 4.22 8.23 -41.34
CA LYS A 182 4.01 9.07 -40.16
C LYS A 182 3.09 10.20 -40.61
N ILE A 183 1.87 10.29 -40.09
CA ILE A 183 1.00 11.49 -40.10
C ILE A 183 -0.25 11.12 -39.26
N HIS A 184 -0.37 11.74 -38.08
CA HIS A 184 -1.51 11.80 -37.15
C HIS A 184 -2.00 10.49 -36.51
N GLN A 185 -1.38 10.10 -35.39
CA GLN A 185 -2.09 9.46 -34.28
C GLN A 185 -2.08 10.47 -33.13
N GLU A 186 -3.01 11.42 -33.19
CA GLU A 186 -3.39 12.25 -32.05
C GLU A 186 -4.22 11.36 -31.11
N SER A 187 -3.62 11.08 -29.94
CA SER A 187 -4.27 11.11 -28.63
C SER A 187 -5.72 10.61 -28.55
N GLU A 188 -5.91 9.30 -28.37
CA GLU A 188 -6.90 8.84 -27.39
C GLU A 188 -6.26 9.06 -26.02
N GLU A 189 -6.51 10.23 -25.42
CA GLU A 189 -6.26 10.45 -24.00
C GLU A 189 -7.00 9.36 -23.23
N SER A 190 -6.26 8.38 -22.73
CA SER A 190 -6.82 7.27 -21.98
C SER A 190 -7.41 7.85 -20.70
N ASN A 191 -8.75 7.90 -20.60
CA ASN A 191 -9.48 8.41 -19.44
C ASN A 191 -9.38 7.47 -18.20
N TRP A 192 -8.38 6.61 -18.19
CA TRP A 192 -8.20 5.54 -17.23
C TRP A 192 -8.13 6.03 -15.78
N PRO A 193 -7.40 7.11 -15.43
CA PRO A 193 -7.36 7.58 -14.05
C PRO A 193 -8.74 7.99 -13.49
N GLU A 194 -9.61 8.55 -14.34
CA GLU A 194 -10.98 8.91 -13.94
C GLU A 194 -11.89 7.68 -13.82
N GLU A 195 -11.74 6.71 -14.73
CA GLU A 195 -12.47 5.44 -14.69
C GLU A 195 -12.05 4.59 -13.47
N GLU A 196 -10.77 4.59 -13.14
CA GLU A 196 -10.21 3.93 -11.97
C GLU A 196 -10.76 4.51 -10.66
N ASP A 197 -10.80 5.85 -10.51
CA ASP A 197 -11.41 6.46 -9.31
C ASP A 197 -12.90 6.13 -9.20
N LYS A 198 -13.65 6.09 -10.32
CA LYS A 198 -15.05 5.66 -10.32
C LYS A 198 -15.20 4.20 -9.88
N LEU A 199 -14.40 3.29 -10.41
CA LEU A 199 -14.42 1.88 -10.04
C LEU A 199 -14.15 1.69 -8.56
N VAL A 200 -13.10 2.33 -8.05
CA VAL A 200 -12.75 2.31 -6.62
C VAL A 200 -13.94 2.79 -5.77
N ARG A 201 -14.59 3.90 -6.14
CA ARG A 201 -15.76 4.41 -5.41
C ARG A 201 -16.94 3.44 -5.40
N ILE A 202 -17.22 2.80 -6.54
CA ILE A 202 -18.30 1.81 -6.64
C ILE A 202 -17.99 0.63 -5.73
N ILE A 203 -16.76 0.12 -5.76
CA ILE A 203 -16.32 -1.01 -4.91
C ILE A 203 -16.40 -0.63 -3.44
N GLN A 204 -15.90 0.54 -3.05
CA GLN A 204 -15.94 1.03 -1.67
C GLN A 204 -17.36 1.18 -1.16
N TYR A 205 -18.24 1.77 -1.97
CA TYR A 205 -19.64 1.92 -1.62
C TYR A 205 -20.31 0.55 -1.44
N GLY A 206 -20.18 -0.32 -2.44
CA GLY A 206 -20.82 -1.65 -2.41
C GLY A 206 -20.28 -2.51 -1.26
N ALA A 207 -18.97 -2.47 -1.01
CA ALA A 207 -18.35 -3.18 0.11
C ALA A 207 -18.84 -2.64 1.46
N ARG A 208 -18.94 -1.30 1.61
CA ARG A 208 -19.46 -0.68 2.83
C ARG A 208 -20.89 -1.11 3.13
N VAL A 209 -21.76 -1.07 2.13
CA VAL A 209 -23.17 -1.48 2.27
C VAL A 209 -23.26 -2.97 2.59
N ALA A 210 -22.56 -3.82 1.83
CA ALA A 210 -22.60 -5.27 2.04
C ALA A 210 -22.05 -5.69 3.41
N ILE A 211 -21.05 -5.00 3.95
CA ILE A 211 -20.55 -5.21 5.32
C ILE A 211 -21.59 -4.75 6.36
N GLN A 212 -22.24 -3.60 6.16
CA GLN A 212 -23.27 -3.10 7.07
C GLN A 212 -24.50 -4.02 7.14
N GLU A 213 -24.85 -4.65 6.02
CA GLU A 213 -25.95 -5.62 5.93
C GLU A 213 -25.56 -7.02 6.42
N GLY A 214 -24.27 -7.26 6.68
CA GLY A 214 -23.75 -8.56 7.13
C GLY A 214 -23.70 -9.62 6.02
N LEU A 215 -23.71 -9.20 4.76
CA LEU A 215 -23.58 -10.08 3.58
C LEU A 215 -22.14 -10.49 3.32
N ILE A 216 -21.20 -9.62 3.69
CA ILE A 216 -19.76 -9.89 3.67
C ILE A 216 -19.28 -9.96 5.12
N GLU A 217 -18.52 -11.00 5.45
CA GLU A 217 -17.91 -11.10 6.78
C GLU A 217 -16.93 -9.94 6.96
N ALA A 218 -16.93 -9.30 8.14
CA ALA A 218 -16.05 -8.17 8.43
C ALA A 218 -14.61 -8.64 8.72
N GLU A 219 -14.07 -9.52 7.88
CA GLU A 219 -12.71 -10.02 7.95
C GLU A 219 -11.73 -8.99 7.35
N ASP A 220 -10.44 -9.07 7.73
CA ASP A 220 -9.41 -8.12 7.30
C ASP A 220 -9.33 -7.95 5.78
N LEU A 221 -9.58 -9.04 5.03
CA LEU A 221 -9.54 -9.04 3.56
C LEU A 221 -10.69 -8.22 2.99
N SER A 222 -11.91 -8.44 3.47
CA SER A 222 -13.10 -7.72 3.02
C SER A 222 -13.07 -6.24 3.41
N GLN A 223 -12.41 -5.89 4.51
CA GLN A 223 -12.18 -4.50 4.90
C GLN A 223 -11.09 -3.81 4.07
N SER A 224 -10.21 -4.57 3.41
CA SER A 224 -9.10 -4.01 2.62
C SER A 224 -9.57 -3.07 1.49
N TYR A 225 -10.77 -3.28 0.96
CA TYR A 225 -11.41 -2.40 -0.02
C TYR A 225 -11.61 -0.96 0.49
N LEU A 226 -11.68 -0.78 1.81
CA LEU A 226 -11.95 0.50 2.47
C LEU A 226 -10.67 1.20 2.96
N PHE A 227 -9.49 0.61 2.73
CA PHE A 227 -8.21 1.12 3.23
C PHE A 227 -7.34 1.67 2.11
N SER A 228 -6.68 2.80 2.40
CA SER A 228 -5.66 3.34 1.50
C SER A 228 -4.43 2.44 1.47
N GLY A 229 -3.58 2.58 0.45
CA GLY A 229 -2.37 1.75 0.34
C GLY A 229 -1.49 1.83 1.59
N VAL A 230 -1.32 3.02 2.15
CA VAL A 230 -0.54 3.24 3.40
C VAL A 230 -1.19 2.53 4.59
N HIS A 231 -2.52 2.58 4.69
CA HIS A 231 -3.25 1.90 5.76
C HIS A 231 -3.12 0.37 5.62
N THR A 232 -3.26 -0.16 4.40
CA THR A 232 -3.05 -1.58 4.11
C THR A 232 -1.65 -2.04 4.51
N HIS A 233 -0.61 -1.28 4.17
CA HIS A 233 0.76 -1.57 4.59
C HIS A 233 0.92 -1.58 6.12
N LEU A 234 0.37 -0.57 6.82
CA LEU A 234 0.44 -0.51 8.27
C LEU A 234 -0.24 -1.71 8.93
N ARG A 235 -1.46 -2.06 8.52
CA ARG A 235 -2.17 -3.22 9.08
C ARG A 235 -1.44 -4.53 8.81
N HIS A 236 -0.87 -4.68 7.63
CA HIS A 236 -0.05 -5.85 7.31
C HIS A 236 1.19 -5.92 8.22
N ALA A 237 1.92 -4.82 8.38
CA ALA A 237 3.07 -4.74 9.27
C ALA A 237 2.70 -5.04 10.74
N LEU A 238 1.57 -4.50 11.23
CA LEU A 238 1.04 -4.81 12.57
C LEU A 238 0.70 -6.29 12.74
N LYS A 239 0.19 -6.94 11.69
CA LYS A 239 -0.16 -8.37 11.70
C LYS A 239 1.08 -9.26 11.82
N LEU A 240 2.19 -8.87 11.19
CA LEU A 240 3.49 -9.53 11.35
C LEU A 240 4.10 -9.28 12.74
N SER A 241 3.90 -8.07 13.28
CA SER A 241 4.52 -7.59 14.51
C SER A 241 3.71 -7.90 15.78
N LYS A 242 2.68 -8.77 15.75
CA LYS A 242 1.79 -9.08 16.89
C LYS A 242 2.51 -9.39 18.23
N ASN A 243 3.74 -9.88 18.17
CA ASN A 243 4.54 -10.23 19.34
C ASN A 243 5.63 -9.20 19.70
N ASP A 244 5.93 -8.23 18.82
CA ASP A 244 7.03 -7.26 19.00
C ASP A 244 6.73 -5.90 18.35
N ASN A 245 5.77 -5.16 18.92
CA ASN A 245 5.30 -3.86 18.44
C ASN A 245 6.37 -2.75 18.50
N LYS A 246 7.59 -3.05 18.94
CA LYS A 246 8.70 -2.08 19.05
C LYS A 246 9.48 -1.93 17.74
N ARG A 247 9.21 -2.77 16.74
CA ARG A 247 9.92 -2.79 15.46
C ARG A 247 9.25 -1.95 14.37
N ILE A 248 8.18 -1.23 14.72
CA ILE A 248 7.44 -0.33 13.83
C ILE A 248 7.63 1.11 14.33
N ILE A 249 7.91 2.04 13.42
CA ILE A 249 8.00 3.47 13.69
C ILE A 249 6.95 4.21 12.87
N CYS A 250 6.25 5.16 13.49
CA CYS A 250 5.27 6.00 12.81
C CYS A 250 5.60 7.48 13.04
N ILE A 251 5.56 8.25 11.95
CA ILE A 251 5.71 9.71 11.98
C ILE A 251 4.44 10.30 11.41
N VAL A 252 3.76 11.13 12.20
CA VAL A 252 2.51 11.77 11.83
C VAL A 252 2.73 13.27 11.72
N ARG A 253 2.46 13.85 10.55
CA ARG A 253 2.44 15.30 10.31
C ARG A 253 0.99 15.73 10.08
N GLN A 254 0.54 16.75 10.81
CA GLN A 254 -0.79 17.33 10.63
C GLN A 254 -0.69 18.85 10.49
N PHE A 255 -1.00 19.37 9.32
CA PHE A 255 -1.19 20.80 9.12
C PHE A 255 -2.54 21.26 9.65
N GLU A 256 -2.55 22.38 10.36
CA GLU A 256 -3.77 23.08 10.80
C GLU A 256 -4.00 24.32 9.90
N GLY A 257 -5.25 24.56 9.50
CA GLY A 257 -5.64 25.81 8.82
C GLY A 257 -5.10 25.99 7.40
N ILE A 258 -5.03 24.92 6.61
CA ILE A 258 -4.65 25.01 5.19
C ILE A 258 -5.71 25.83 4.44
N ASP A 259 -5.25 26.80 3.66
CA ASP A 259 -6.09 27.57 2.76
C ASP A 259 -6.39 26.76 1.50
N THR A 260 -7.63 26.25 1.37
CA THR A 260 -8.08 25.46 0.22
C THR A 260 -8.15 26.26 -1.08
N SER A 261 -8.00 27.59 -1.02
CA SER A 261 -7.92 28.44 -2.21
C SER A 261 -6.53 28.49 -2.84
N ASP A 262 -5.50 28.03 -2.11
CA ASP A 262 -4.15 27.95 -2.65
C ASP A 262 -4.02 26.79 -3.64
N ASN A 263 -3.38 27.07 -4.78
CA ASN A 263 -3.04 26.04 -5.74
C ASN A 263 -2.12 24.98 -5.15
N ALA A 264 -1.37 25.22 -4.07
CA ALA A 264 -0.54 24.18 -3.45
C ALA A 264 -1.34 23.24 -2.51
N ALA A 265 -2.58 23.56 -2.14
CA ALA A 265 -3.35 22.82 -1.14
C ALA A 265 -3.69 21.38 -1.58
N HIS A 266 -3.94 21.16 -2.88
CA HIS A 266 -4.25 19.83 -3.43
C HIS A 266 -3.10 18.81 -3.29
N LEU A 267 -1.87 19.26 -3.01
CA LEU A 267 -0.75 18.35 -2.75
C LEU A 267 -0.86 17.70 -1.36
N TYR A 268 -1.46 18.41 -0.40
CA TYR A 268 -1.47 18.04 1.01
C TYR A 268 -2.86 17.67 1.55
N ILE A 269 -3.94 17.99 0.84
CA ILE A 269 -5.31 17.60 1.21
C ILE A 269 -5.96 16.84 0.06
N ASP A 270 -6.81 15.88 0.41
CA ASP A 270 -7.76 15.26 -0.52
C ASP A 270 -8.86 16.29 -0.85
N SER A 271 -8.73 17.04 -1.96
CA SER A 271 -9.75 18.00 -2.40
C SER A 271 -10.86 17.31 -3.20
N ALA A 272 -12.11 17.76 -3.05
CA ALA A 272 -13.24 17.36 -3.90
C ALA A 272 -13.11 17.84 -5.36
N THR A 273 -12.20 18.77 -5.67
CA THR A 273 -12.06 19.36 -7.03
C THR A 273 -11.26 18.52 -8.02
N ASP A 274 -10.51 17.49 -7.59
CA ASP A 274 -9.92 16.53 -8.54
C ASP A 274 -11.00 15.62 -9.17
N THR A 275 -12.25 15.77 -8.73
CA THR A 275 -13.40 14.98 -9.19
C THR A 275 -14.46 15.86 -9.82
N ASN A 276 -14.25 16.18 -11.10
CA ASN A 276 -15.24 16.90 -11.89
C ASN A 276 -16.33 15.95 -12.44
N ILE A 277 -16.86 15.06 -11.59
CA ILE A 277 -17.94 14.13 -11.98
C ILE A 277 -18.97 14.04 -10.87
N LEU A 278 -20.16 14.54 -11.20
CA LEU A 278 -21.41 14.54 -10.46
C LEU A 278 -21.77 13.14 -9.92
N LEU A 279 -21.36 12.85 -8.69
CA LEU A 279 -21.98 11.86 -7.82
C LEU A 279 -22.45 12.58 -6.56
N ASP A 280 -23.44 13.45 -6.73
CA ASP A 280 -23.97 14.43 -5.76
C ASP A 280 -24.59 13.85 -4.46
N ASN A 281 -24.35 12.58 -4.12
CA ASN A 281 -24.86 11.96 -2.89
C ASN A 281 -23.82 11.16 -2.08
N LEU A 282 -22.54 11.17 -2.47
CA LEU A 282 -21.46 10.53 -1.70
C LEU A 282 -20.42 11.59 -1.33
N SER A 283 -20.49 12.11 -0.11
CA SER A 283 -19.54 13.10 0.41
C SER A 283 -18.13 12.50 0.54
N SER A 284 -17.33 12.66 -0.50
CA SER A 284 -15.96 12.12 -0.56
C SER A 284 -15.03 12.63 0.53
N GLU A 285 -15.30 13.83 1.07
CA GLU A 285 -14.52 14.42 2.17
C GLU A 285 -14.77 13.71 3.51
N ASP A 286 -15.98 13.20 3.75
CA ASP A 286 -16.31 12.47 4.98
C ASP A 286 -15.61 11.11 5.00
N ASP A 287 -15.49 10.45 3.85
CA ASP A 287 -14.83 9.14 3.72
C ASP A 287 -13.29 9.26 3.89
N SER A 288 -12.65 10.27 3.30
CA SER A 288 -11.21 10.52 3.48
C SER A 288 -10.85 10.89 4.92
N SER A 289 -11.61 11.82 5.53
CA SER A 289 -11.36 12.27 6.91
C SER A 289 -11.64 11.17 7.94
N SER A 290 -12.72 10.40 7.76
CA SER A 290 -13.00 9.24 8.62
C SER A 290 -11.97 8.13 8.45
N GLY A 291 -11.49 7.89 7.23
CA GLY A 291 -10.40 6.97 6.93
C GLY A 291 -9.08 7.35 7.62
N LEU A 292 -8.70 8.63 7.54
CA LEU A 292 -7.52 9.14 8.23
C LEU A 292 -7.63 8.98 9.75
N ASN A 293 -8.79 9.27 10.33
CA ASN A 293 -9.02 9.09 11.76
C ASN A 293 -8.87 7.62 12.17
N ARG A 294 -9.40 6.67 11.39
CA ARG A 294 -9.20 5.23 11.63
C ARG A 294 -7.74 4.82 11.56
N LEU A 295 -7.00 5.33 10.58
CA LEU A 295 -5.56 5.09 10.46
C LEU A 295 -4.80 5.59 11.70
N LEU A 296 -5.13 6.79 12.18
CA LEU A 296 -4.52 7.35 13.38
C LEU A 296 -4.90 6.59 14.65
N GLU A 297 -6.16 6.13 14.76
CA GLU A 297 -6.60 5.25 15.84
C GLU A 297 -5.80 3.95 15.87
N ASP A 298 -5.60 3.31 14.71
CA ASP A 298 -4.82 2.09 14.59
C ASP A 298 -3.35 2.29 15.00
N VAL A 299 -2.74 3.44 14.65
CA VAL A 299 -1.40 3.80 15.13
C VAL A 299 -1.39 3.95 16.65
N ILE A 300 -2.35 4.68 17.22
CA ILE A 300 -2.41 4.96 18.65
C ILE A 300 -2.63 3.69 19.47
N LEU A 301 -3.44 2.77 18.96
CA LEU A 301 -3.82 1.53 19.67
C LEU A 301 -2.73 0.46 19.59
N ASN A 302 -2.06 0.35 18.44
CA ASN A 302 -1.22 -0.83 18.16
C ASN A 302 0.28 -0.55 18.16
N VAL A 303 0.73 0.70 18.01
CA VAL A 303 2.16 1.06 17.96
C VAL A 303 2.63 1.56 19.33
N ASP A 304 3.86 1.21 19.74
CA ASP A 304 4.44 1.73 20.98
C ASP A 304 4.56 3.25 20.91
N LYS A 305 4.05 3.96 21.93
CA LYS A 305 4.06 5.43 22.02
C LYS A 305 5.46 6.03 21.87
N LYS A 306 6.52 5.29 22.22
CA LYS A 306 7.90 5.75 22.05
C LYS A 306 8.35 5.80 20.57
N ASN A 307 7.67 5.04 19.73
CA ASN A 307 7.96 4.92 18.31
C ASN A 307 7.02 5.78 17.45
N VAL A 308 6.15 6.59 18.07
CA VAL A 308 5.25 7.50 17.37
C VAL A 308 5.70 8.93 17.62
N ALA A 309 5.98 9.67 16.54
CA ALA A 309 6.30 11.09 16.59
C ALA A 309 5.20 11.90 15.92
N TYR A 310 4.70 12.94 16.60
CA TYR A 310 3.68 13.85 16.07
C TYR A 310 4.29 15.22 15.80
N PHE A 311 4.04 15.73 14.60
CA PHE A 311 4.42 17.07 14.15
C PHE A 311 3.15 17.83 13.77
N ARG A 312 3.04 19.06 14.27
CA ARG A 312 1.98 20.02 13.94
C ARG A 312 2.59 21.22 13.24
#